data_AF-A0ABC9YDU6-F1
#
_entry.id   AF-A0ABC9YDU6-F1
#
_cell.length_a   1.000
_cell.length_b   1.000
_cell.length_c   1.000
_cell.angle_alpha   90.00
_cell.angle_beta   90.00
_cell.angle_gamma   90.00
#
_symmetry.space_group_name_H-M   'P 1'
#
loop_
_entity.id
_entity.type
_entity.pdbx_description
1 polymer ?
#
loop_
_entity_poly.entity_id
_entity_poly.type
_entity_poly.pdbx_seq_one_letter_code
_entity_poly.pdbx_strand_id
1 'polypeptide(L)'
;MFLSTENPTEKLEHDRLLTIEQVYSSRPDLKDEPLKDPDLELFTDGSSFVQEGRRMAGYAVVTTDKVLESGTLPANTSAQKAELVALKQALRLAEGKRVNIQTDSKYAFGVIHAHGAIWKERGLLSAQGSPIRHKEEVLQLLQDVQKPKEVALMHCKAHQFGQTAVNVGNRLADKAAKEAAEQGILALVPVKQMKIPNLKARYSKLDEQLAEHLKASQNMEGWWVTPGNIR
;
A
#
# COMPACT_ATOMS: atom_id res chain seq x y z
N MET A 1 -43.09 -38.57 5.38
CA MET A 1 -42.79 -37.83 4.14
C MET A 1 -42.58 -36.38 4.52
N PHE A 2 -41.32 -35.95 4.65
CA PHE A 2 -40.93 -34.54 4.70
C PHE A 2 -39.61 -34.43 3.93
N LEU A 3 -39.67 -33.76 2.78
CA LEU A 3 -38.54 -33.36 1.96
C LEU A 3 -38.06 -32.00 2.49
N SER A 4 -36.78 -31.89 2.86
CA SER A 4 -36.14 -30.60 3.09
C SER A 4 -34.77 -30.59 2.41
N THR A 5 -34.83 -30.13 1.16
CA THR A 5 -33.82 -29.37 0.40
C THR A 5 -32.40 -29.34 0.97
N GLU A 6 -31.48 -30.05 0.32
CA GLU A 6 -30.05 -29.77 0.40
C GLU A 6 -29.78 -28.34 -0.09
N ASN A 7 -29.25 -27.49 0.78
CA ASN A 7 -28.73 -26.17 0.39
C ASN A 7 -27.43 -26.38 -0.40
N PRO A 8 -27.33 -25.98 -1.68
CA PRO A 8 -26.11 -26.18 -2.48
C PRO A 8 -24.92 -25.32 -2.02
N THR A 9 -25.15 -24.41 -1.07
CA THR A 9 -24.20 -23.41 -0.59
C THR A 9 -23.15 -23.94 0.39
N GLU A 10 -23.44 -25.02 1.14
CA GLU A 10 -22.47 -25.58 2.10
C GLU A 10 -21.35 -26.40 1.43
N LYS A 11 -21.59 -26.94 0.23
CA LYS A 11 -20.59 -27.76 -0.48
C LYS A 11 -19.47 -26.95 -1.12
N LEU A 12 -19.67 -25.65 -1.36
CA LEU A 12 -18.71 -24.78 -2.05
C LEU A 12 -17.68 -24.10 -1.11
N GLU A 13 -18.04 -23.90 0.17
CA GLU A 13 -17.13 -23.31 1.17
C GLU A 13 -16.06 -24.31 1.65
N HIS A 14 -16.44 -25.58 1.81
CA HIS A 14 -15.53 -26.64 2.23
C HIS A 14 -14.43 -26.92 1.19
N ASP A 15 -14.73 -26.75 -0.10
CA ASP A 15 -13.79 -27.02 -1.19
C ASP A 15 -12.71 -25.92 -1.30
N ARG A 16 -13.08 -24.65 -1.04
CA ARG A 16 -12.13 -23.53 -0.97
C ARG A 16 -11.14 -23.68 0.19
N LEU A 17 -11.62 -24.10 1.35
CA LEU A 17 -10.77 -24.24 2.56
C LEU A 17 -9.82 -25.43 2.48
N LEU A 18 -10.22 -26.53 1.83
CA LEU A 18 -9.36 -27.68 1.56
C LEU A 18 -8.30 -27.37 0.50
N THR A 19 -8.67 -26.65 -0.57
CA THR A 19 -7.71 -26.20 -1.60
C THR A 19 -6.64 -25.29 -1.01
N ILE A 20 -7.04 -24.37 -0.14
CA ILE A 20 -6.14 -23.46 0.57
C ILE A 20 -5.22 -24.24 1.56
N GLU A 21 -5.73 -25.28 2.22
CA GLU A 21 -4.94 -26.15 3.13
C GLU A 21 -3.83 -26.93 2.43
N GLN A 22 -4.09 -27.47 1.23
CA GLN A 22 -3.06 -28.15 0.45
C GLN A 22 -1.95 -27.20 -0.01
N VAL A 23 -2.32 -25.97 -0.40
CA VAL A 23 -1.41 -24.88 -0.78
C VAL A 23 -0.58 -24.40 0.43
N TYR A 24 -1.16 -24.42 1.63
CA TYR A 24 -0.58 -23.87 2.86
C TYR A 24 0.64 -24.62 3.41
N SER A 25 0.96 -25.80 2.86
CA SER A 25 2.19 -26.53 3.17
C SER A 25 3.20 -26.58 2.01
N SER A 26 2.90 -26.01 0.84
CA SER A 26 3.58 -26.47 -0.38
C SER A 26 3.72 -25.40 -1.46
N ARG A 27 4.39 -24.29 -1.13
CA ARG A 27 5.39 -23.78 -2.09
C ARG A 27 6.78 -24.16 -1.61
N PRO A 28 7.20 -25.43 -1.74
CA PRO A 28 8.48 -25.89 -1.20
C PRO A 28 9.67 -25.21 -1.88
N ASP A 29 9.44 -24.64 -3.07
CA ASP A 29 10.39 -23.86 -3.87
C ASP A 29 10.43 -22.36 -3.50
N LEU A 30 9.62 -21.89 -2.55
CA LEU A 30 9.72 -20.52 -2.03
C LEU A 30 11.06 -20.34 -1.32
N LYS A 31 11.84 -19.37 -1.77
CA LYS A 31 13.15 -19.04 -1.19
C LYS A 31 13.17 -17.66 -0.56
N ASP A 32 14.03 -17.49 0.44
CA ASP A 32 14.41 -16.19 1.00
C ASP A 32 15.77 -15.69 0.45
N GLU A 33 16.35 -16.42 -0.50
CA GLU A 33 17.57 -16.07 -1.23
C GLU A 33 17.31 -15.93 -2.74
N PRO A 34 18.06 -15.06 -3.45
CA PRO A 34 17.87 -14.82 -4.88
C PRO A 34 17.97 -16.09 -5.73
N LEU A 35 17.07 -16.22 -6.71
CA LEU A 35 17.20 -17.22 -7.77
C LEU A 35 18.42 -16.93 -8.65
N LYS A 36 19.03 -18.00 -9.19
CA LYS A 36 20.25 -17.91 -10.01
C LYS A 36 20.01 -17.26 -11.37
N ASP A 37 18.87 -17.56 -12.01
CA ASP A 37 18.48 -17.04 -13.32
C ASP A 37 16.98 -16.62 -13.30
N PRO A 38 16.63 -15.52 -12.62
CA PRO A 38 15.27 -15.02 -12.59
C PRO A 38 14.88 -14.42 -13.94
N ASP A 39 13.62 -14.59 -14.34
CA ASP A 39 13.04 -13.87 -15.48
C ASP A 39 12.71 -12.42 -15.11
N LEU A 40 12.44 -12.16 -13.83
CA LEU A 40 12.08 -10.85 -13.28
C LEU A 40 12.75 -10.59 -11.93
N GLU A 41 13.23 -9.36 -11.75
CA GLU A 41 13.63 -8.80 -10.46
C GLU A 41 12.69 -7.63 -10.14
N LEU A 42 11.88 -7.81 -9.09
CA LEU A 42 10.83 -6.88 -8.71
C LEU A 42 11.08 -6.33 -7.30
N PHE A 43 10.71 -5.07 -7.11
CA PHE A 43 10.64 -4.41 -5.83
C PHE A 43 9.20 -3.95 -5.60
N THR A 44 8.73 -4.08 -4.38
CA THR A 44 7.37 -3.72 -4.00
C THR A 44 7.38 -2.83 -2.79
N ASP A 45 6.53 -1.80 -2.80
CA ASP A 45 6.29 -0.95 -1.64
C ASP A 45 4.81 -0.57 -1.54
N GLY A 46 4.34 -0.40 -0.30
CA GLY A 46 3.02 0.05 0.06
C GLY A 46 3.04 1.28 0.95
N SER A 47 2.74 2.45 0.38
CA SER A 47 2.74 3.71 1.13
C SER A 47 1.40 3.98 1.81
N SER A 48 1.41 4.51 3.04
CA SER A 48 0.24 5.06 3.73
C SER A 48 0.62 6.20 4.67
N PHE A 49 0.06 7.39 4.45
CA PHE A 49 0.34 8.58 5.26
C PHE A 49 -0.87 9.52 5.31
N VAL A 50 -0.81 10.53 6.19
CA VAL A 50 -1.87 11.54 6.33
C VAL A 50 -1.39 12.85 5.75
N GLN A 51 -2.18 13.44 4.85
CA GLN A 51 -1.97 14.77 4.28
C GLN A 51 -3.30 15.54 4.34
N GLU A 52 -3.26 16.77 4.83
CA GLU A 52 -4.46 17.62 5.01
C GLU A 52 -5.62 16.93 5.76
N GLY A 53 -5.28 16.12 6.77
CA GLY A 53 -6.26 15.38 7.57
C GLY A 53 -6.89 14.15 6.89
N ARG A 54 -6.44 13.78 5.68
CA ARG A 54 -6.91 12.59 4.95
C ARG A 54 -5.81 11.53 4.89
N ARG A 55 -6.16 10.27 5.20
CA ARG A 55 -5.25 9.13 5.01
C ARG A 55 -5.24 8.73 3.54
N MET A 56 -4.07 8.82 2.94
CA MET A 56 -3.77 8.42 1.57
C MET A 56 -2.96 7.14 1.60
N ALA A 57 -3.16 6.31 0.58
CA ALA A 57 -2.41 5.08 0.43
C ALA A 57 -2.24 4.73 -1.05
N GLY A 58 -1.14 4.06 -1.37
CA GLY A 58 -0.80 3.64 -2.71
C GLY A 58 0.13 2.44 -2.66
N TYR A 59 0.28 1.77 -3.79
CA TYR A 59 1.23 0.67 -3.94
C TYR A 59 2.02 0.85 -5.23
N ALA A 60 3.17 0.19 -5.29
CA ALA A 60 3.95 0.07 -6.51
C ALA A 60 4.64 -1.29 -6.64
N VAL A 61 4.82 -1.71 -7.88
CA VAL A 61 5.67 -2.82 -8.31
C VAL A 61 6.61 -2.30 -9.39
N VAL A 62 7.91 -2.40 -9.14
CA VAL A 62 8.94 -1.78 -9.97
C VAL A 62 10.07 -2.77 -10.26
N THR A 63 10.82 -2.56 -11.34
CA THR A 63 12.19 -3.09 -11.50
C THR A 63 13.18 -2.11 -10.87
N THR A 64 14.48 -2.32 -11.05
CA THR A 64 15.51 -1.36 -10.59
C THR A 64 15.39 0.02 -11.25
N ASP A 65 14.78 0.12 -12.43
CA ASP A 65 14.79 1.32 -13.28
C ASP A 65 13.39 1.75 -13.78
N LYS A 66 12.36 0.90 -13.66
CA LYS A 66 11.04 1.15 -14.24
C LYS A 66 9.92 0.81 -13.29
N VAL A 67 8.89 1.65 -13.25
CA VAL A 67 7.60 1.31 -12.64
C VAL A 67 6.82 0.40 -13.58
N LEU A 68 6.53 -0.82 -13.14
CA LEU A 68 5.73 -1.78 -13.92
C LEU A 68 4.24 -1.58 -13.66
N GLU A 69 3.88 -1.37 -12.39
CA GLU A 69 2.53 -1.10 -11.94
C GLU A 69 2.57 -0.19 -10.72
N SER A 70 1.63 0.75 -10.63
CA SER A 70 1.36 1.48 -9.40
C SER A 70 -0.10 1.88 -9.37
N GLY A 71 -0.64 2.10 -8.18
CA GLY A 71 -2.05 2.44 -8.05
C GLY A 71 -2.40 3.07 -6.70
N THR A 72 -3.39 3.94 -6.72
CA THR A 72 -4.00 4.50 -5.52
C THR A 72 -4.84 3.43 -4.81
N LEU A 73 -4.77 3.40 -3.49
CA LEU A 73 -5.61 2.55 -2.65
C LEU A 73 -6.71 3.38 -1.97
N PRO A 74 -7.81 2.74 -1.53
CA PRO A 74 -8.88 3.44 -0.83
C PRO A 74 -8.35 4.26 0.35
N ALA A 75 -8.94 5.45 0.54
CA ALA A 75 -8.68 6.25 1.72
C ALA A 75 -8.88 5.41 2.98
N ASN A 76 -8.01 5.60 3.96
CA ASN A 76 -7.92 4.80 5.20
C ASN A 76 -7.21 3.43 5.11
N THR A 77 -6.65 3.05 3.96
CA THR A 77 -5.80 1.84 3.88
C THR A 77 -4.54 2.01 4.76
N SER A 78 -4.24 1.00 5.59
CA SER A 78 -3.03 0.97 6.43
C SER A 78 -1.78 0.69 5.60
N ALA A 79 -0.61 1.08 6.11
CA ALA A 79 0.66 0.74 5.46
C ALA A 79 0.81 -0.78 5.28
N GLN A 80 0.56 -1.56 6.34
CA GLN A 80 0.62 -3.02 6.28
C GLN A 80 -0.28 -3.62 5.19
N LYS A 81 -1.51 -3.10 5.02
CA LYS A 81 -2.40 -3.56 3.95
C LYS A 81 -1.91 -3.12 2.57
N ALA A 82 -1.35 -1.92 2.45
CA ALA A 82 -0.76 -1.45 1.20
C ALA A 82 0.40 -2.34 0.76
N GLU A 83 1.26 -2.77 1.69
CA GLU A 83 2.36 -3.72 1.44
C GLU A 83 1.87 -5.06 0.92
N LEU A 84 0.83 -5.63 1.58
CA LEU A 84 0.23 -6.89 1.12
C LEU A 84 -0.37 -6.74 -0.28
N VAL A 85 -0.96 -5.58 -0.60
CA VAL A 85 -1.50 -5.33 -1.94
C VAL A 85 -0.37 -5.19 -2.97
N ALA A 86 0.71 -4.48 -2.66
CA ALA A 86 1.88 -4.35 -3.55
C ALA A 86 2.45 -5.72 -3.91
N LEU A 87 2.71 -6.55 -2.89
CA LEU A 87 3.25 -7.89 -3.07
C LEU A 87 2.30 -8.79 -3.87
N LYS A 88 1.00 -8.71 -3.59
CA LYS A 88 -0.02 -9.46 -4.34
C LYS A 88 0.01 -9.12 -5.84
N GLN A 89 0.16 -7.84 -6.19
CA GLN A 89 0.23 -7.43 -7.60
C GLN A 89 1.53 -7.91 -8.26
N ALA A 90 2.65 -7.87 -7.55
CA ALA A 90 3.92 -8.40 -8.06
C ALA A 90 3.83 -9.90 -8.40
N LEU A 91 3.20 -10.70 -7.52
CA LEU A 91 3.00 -12.13 -7.75
C LEU A 91 2.11 -12.40 -8.97
N ARG A 92 1.09 -11.57 -9.21
CA ARG A 92 0.23 -11.67 -10.41
C ARG A 92 0.97 -11.29 -11.68
N LEU A 93 1.77 -10.23 -11.66
CA LEU A 93 2.60 -9.82 -12.80
C LEU A 93 3.66 -10.86 -13.18
N ALA A 94 4.09 -11.65 -12.19
CA ALA A 94 5.05 -12.72 -12.33
C ALA A 94 4.43 -14.10 -12.64
N GLU A 95 3.13 -14.18 -12.95
CA GLU A 95 2.47 -15.45 -13.27
C GLU A 95 3.21 -16.21 -14.38
N GLY A 96 3.54 -17.49 -14.12
CA GLY A 96 4.30 -18.36 -15.01
C GLY A 96 5.80 -18.07 -15.15
N LYS A 97 6.35 -17.10 -14.41
CA LYS A 97 7.77 -16.68 -14.50
C LYS A 97 8.56 -17.03 -13.24
N ARG A 98 9.89 -17.09 -13.35
CA ARG A 98 10.82 -17.16 -12.21
C ARG A 98 11.08 -15.74 -11.72
N VAL A 99 10.76 -15.42 -10.48
CA VAL A 99 10.82 -14.04 -9.98
C VAL A 99 11.55 -13.92 -8.65
N ASN A 100 12.40 -12.90 -8.54
CA ASN A 100 12.92 -12.40 -7.28
C ASN A 100 12.08 -11.16 -6.89
N ILE A 101 11.48 -11.17 -5.69
CA ILE A 101 10.69 -10.05 -5.18
C ILE A 101 11.31 -9.54 -3.88
N GLN A 102 11.55 -8.24 -3.83
CA GLN A 102 12.14 -7.54 -2.70
C GLN A 102 11.08 -6.64 -2.07
N THR A 103 10.91 -6.80 -0.76
CA THR A 103 10.02 -5.97 0.06
C THR A 103 10.76 -5.54 1.31
N ASP A 104 10.57 -4.31 1.77
CA ASP A 104 11.08 -3.86 3.07
C ASP A 104 10.08 -4.11 4.22
N SER A 105 8.90 -4.64 3.89
CA SER A 105 7.86 -4.99 4.85
C SER A 105 8.15 -6.34 5.51
N LYS A 106 8.68 -6.28 6.74
CA LYS A 106 8.78 -7.46 7.62
C LYS A 106 7.45 -8.18 7.81
N TYR A 107 6.34 -7.45 7.77
CA TYR A 107 5.02 -8.03 7.92
C TYR A 107 4.64 -8.86 6.69
N ALA A 108 4.79 -8.32 5.47
CA ALA A 108 4.49 -9.05 4.24
C ALA A 108 5.41 -10.27 4.06
N PHE A 109 6.71 -10.09 4.32
CA PHE A 109 7.69 -11.19 4.36
C PHE A 109 7.26 -12.27 5.37
N GLY A 110 6.93 -11.86 6.59
CA GLY A 110 6.49 -12.77 7.65
C GLY A 110 5.18 -13.50 7.33
N VAL A 111 4.23 -12.87 6.64
CA VAL A 111 2.97 -13.51 6.24
C VAL A 111 3.20 -14.64 5.23
N ILE A 112 4.09 -14.44 4.26
CA ILE A 112 4.40 -15.45 3.24
C ILE A 112 5.26 -16.58 3.79
N HIS A 113 6.25 -16.26 4.64
CA HIS A 113 7.18 -17.24 5.21
C HIS A 113 6.67 -17.91 6.49
N ALA A 114 5.70 -17.32 7.19
CA ALA A 114 5.06 -18.00 8.31
C ALA A 114 4.18 -19.14 7.79
N HIS A 115 4.50 -20.36 8.23
CA HIS A 115 3.80 -21.58 7.83
C HIS A 115 2.28 -21.41 7.90
N GLY A 116 1.63 -21.46 6.75
CA GLY A 116 0.19 -21.35 6.66
C GLY A 116 -0.59 -22.48 7.36
N ALA A 117 0.04 -23.65 7.50
CA ALA A 117 -0.47 -24.75 8.32
C ALA A 117 -0.67 -24.33 9.80
N ILE A 118 0.25 -23.57 10.39
CA ILE A 118 0.15 -23.06 11.77
C ILE A 118 -1.05 -22.12 11.92
N TRP A 119 -1.33 -21.35 10.87
CA TRP A 119 -2.39 -20.33 10.91
C TRP A 119 -3.76 -21.00 10.76
N LYS A 120 -3.89 -22.09 10.00
CA LYS A 120 -5.14 -22.87 9.92
C LYS A 120 -5.44 -23.64 11.21
N GLU A 121 -4.45 -24.35 11.78
CA GLU A 121 -4.62 -25.09 13.05
C GLU A 121 -5.10 -24.19 14.19
N ARG A 122 -4.74 -22.92 14.13
CA ARG A 122 -5.15 -21.91 15.11
C ARG A 122 -6.37 -21.10 14.69
N GLY A 123 -7.01 -21.36 13.55
CA GLY A 123 -8.20 -20.61 13.12
C GLY A 123 -7.91 -19.17 12.66
N LEU A 124 -6.78 -18.98 11.97
CA LEU A 124 -6.23 -17.68 11.55
C LEU A 124 -5.90 -16.77 12.72
N LEU A 125 -5.29 -17.36 13.75
CA LEU A 125 -4.73 -16.65 14.87
C LEU A 125 -3.20 -16.59 14.77
N SER A 126 -2.62 -15.51 15.29
CA SER A 126 -1.19 -15.30 15.40
C SER A 126 -0.54 -16.31 16.37
N ALA A 127 0.78 -16.25 16.49
CA ALA A 127 1.53 -17.01 17.49
C ALA A 127 1.01 -16.80 18.93
N GLN A 128 0.43 -15.62 19.21
CA GLN A 128 -0.13 -15.20 20.50
C GLN A 128 -1.66 -15.44 20.61
N GLY A 129 -2.28 -16.12 19.65
CA GLY A 129 -3.71 -16.44 19.69
C GLY A 129 -4.65 -15.27 19.35
N SER A 130 -4.13 -14.19 18.77
CA SER A 130 -4.95 -13.05 18.32
C SER A 130 -5.31 -13.19 16.83
N PRO A 131 -6.50 -12.76 16.37
CA PRO A 131 -6.84 -12.79 14.95
C PRO A 131 -5.81 -12.12 14.06
N ILE A 132 -5.48 -12.75 12.93
CA ILE A 132 -4.64 -12.15 11.90
C ILE A 132 -5.38 -10.93 11.33
N ARG A 133 -4.69 -9.78 11.32
CA ARG A 133 -5.18 -8.56 10.68
C ARG A 133 -5.19 -8.77 9.16
N HIS A 134 -6.14 -8.15 8.46
CA HIS A 134 -6.22 -8.17 6.99
C HIS A 134 -6.38 -9.60 6.43
N LYS A 135 -7.25 -10.41 7.06
CA LYS A 135 -7.46 -11.83 6.76
C LYS A 135 -7.71 -12.09 5.28
N GLU A 136 -8.57 -11.28 4.65
CA GLU A 136 -8.92 -11.43 3.23
C GLU A 136 -7.71 -11.19 2.33
N GLU A 137 -6.92 -10.14 2.59
CA GLU A 137 -5.71 -9.85 1.83
C GLU A 137 -4.65 -10.94 2.01
N VAL A 138 -4.48 -11.44 3.24
CA VAL A 138 -3.58 -12.55 3.55
C VAL A 138 -3.99 -13.80 2.76
N LEU A 139 -5.26 -14.21 2.83
CA LEU A 139 -5.77 -15.39 2.12
C LEU A 139 -5.53 -15.28 0.61
N GLN A 140 -5.81 -14.12 0.02
CA GLN A 140 -5.61 -13.91 -1.41
C GLN A 140 -4.12 -13.93 -1.79
N LEU A 141 -3.26 -13.32 -0.96
CA LEU A 141 -1.82 -13.30 -1.15
C LEU A 141 -1.24 -14.73 -1.17
N LEU A 142 -1.75 -15.60 -0.30
CA LEU A 142 -1.33 -17.01 -0.22
C LEU A 142 -1.82 -17.86 -1.39
N GLN A 143 -2.89 -17.45 -2.08
CA GLN A 143 -3.27 -18.04 -3.36
C GLN A 143 -2.37 -17.51 -4.48
N ASP A 144 -2.14 -16.20 -4.51
CA ASP A 144 -1.37 -15.55 -5.57
C ASP A 144 0.11 -15.94 -5.54
N VAL A 145 0.64 -16.35 -4.38
CA VAL A 145 2.03 -16.87 -4.28
C VAL A 145 2.24 -18.13 -5.10
N GLN A 146 1.19 -18.84 -5.53
CA GLN A 146 1.30 -20.03 -6.39
C GLN A 146 1.40 -19.69 -7.88
N LYS A 147 1.16 -18.43 -8.27
CA LYS A 147 1.11 -18.03 -9.69
C LYS A 147 2.47 -18.02 -10.39
N PRO A 148 3.57 -17.53 -9.79
CA PRO A 148 4.89 -17.60 -10.44
C PRO A 148 5.36 -19.04 -10.60
N LYS A 149 6.20 -19.31 -11.61
CA LYS A 149 6.83 -20.62 -11.80
C LYS A 149 7.84 -20.96 -10.70
N GLU A 150 8.67 -19.98 -10.32
CA GLU A 150 9.56 -20.02 -9.14
C GLU A 150 9.51 -18.64 -8.47
N VAL A 151 9.54 -18.57 -7.14
CA VAL A 151 9.56 -17.27 -6.43
C VAL A 151 10.59 -17.30 -5.30
N ALA A 152 11.44 -16.28 -5.28
CA ALA A 152 12.15 -15.88 -4.08
C ALA A 152 11.54 -14.58 -3.55
N LEU A 153 11.22 -14.54 -2.26
CA LEU A 153 10.76 -13.33 -1.57
C LEU A 153 11.79 -12.96 -0.50
N MET A 154 12.49 -11.86 -0.71
CA MET A 154 13.55 -11.39 0.17
C MET A 154 13.14 -10.11 0.89
N HIS A 155 13.52 -10.01 2.16
CA HIS A 155 13.34 -8.78 2.93
C HIS A 155 14.58 -7.88 2.83
N CYS A 156 14.40 -6.64 2.36
CA CYS A 156 15.42 -5.59 2.42
C CYS A 156 15.20 -4.66 3.61
N LYS A 157 16.26 -3.97 4.06
CA LYS A 157 16.08 -2.93 5.08
C LYS A 157 15.52 -1.68 4.43
N ALA A 158 14.44 -1.14 4.99
CA ALA A 158 13.89 0.14 4.58
C ALA A 158 14.94 1.27 4.68
N HIS A 159 14.86 2.23 3.77
CA HIS A 159 15.58 3.51 3.83
C HIS A 159 17.12 3.41 3.94
N GLN A 160 17.74 2.48 3.22
CA GLN A 160 19.21 2.39 3.18
C GLN A 160 19.84 3.36 2.17
N PHE A 161 20.91 4.02 2.59
CA PHE A 161 21.76 4.83 1.73
C PHE A 161 22.76 3.92 0.97
N GLY A 162 22.86 4.08 -0.36
CA GLY A 162 23.79 3.32 -1.20
C GLY A 162 23.29 3.12 -2.63
N GLN A 163 24.20 2.71 -3.52
CA GLN A 163 23.92 2.50 -4.96
C GLN A 163 23.77 1.02 -5.36
N THR A 164 23.55 0.11 -4.40
CA THR A 164 23.25 -1.29 -4.73
C THR A 164 21.91 -1.35 -5.48
N ALA A 165 21.76 -2.34 -6.37
CA ALA A 165 20.51 -2.56 -7.10
C ALA A 165 19.30 -2.63 -6.17
N VAL A 166 19.46 -3.30 -5.01
CA VAL A 166 18.43 -3.38 -3.98
C VAL A 166 18.03 -2.02 -3.43
N ASN A 167 18.99 -1.16 -3.10
CA ASN A 167 18.70 0.16 -2.55
C ASN A 167 18.10 1.09 -3.62
N VAL A 168 18.52 0.95 -4.88
CA VAL A 168 17.94 1.71 -6.01
C VAL A 168 16.49 1.30 -6.24
N GLY A 169 16.23 -0.01 -6.33
CA GLY A 169 14.89 -0.57 -6.53
C GLY A 169 13.93 -0.22 -5.38
N ASN A 170 14.36 -0.37 -4.12
CA ASN A 170 13.53 0.00 -2.96
C ASN A 170 13.13 1.48 -3.01
N ARG A 171 14.10 2.38 -3.23
CA ARG A 171 13.80 3.82 -3.32
C ARG A 171 12.84 4.16 -4.47
N LEU A 172 12.95 3.44 -5.59
CA LEU A 172 12.03 3.62 -6.70
C LEU A 172 10.62 3.13 -6.33
N ALA A 173 10.51 1.99 -5.65
CA ALA A 173 9.24 1.48 -5.14
C ALA A 173 8.60 2.47 -4.15
N ASP A 174 9.36 2.92 -3.15
CA ASP A 174 8.94 3.90 -2.14
C ASP A 174 8.38 5.17 -2.79
N LYS A 175 9.14 5.69 -3.77
CA LYS A 175 8.77 6.89 -4.51
C LYS A 175 7.48 6.66 -5.31
N ALA A 176 7.42 5.57 -6.07
CA ALA A 176 6.28 5.27 -6.94
C ALA A 176 4.99 5.00 -6.15
N ALA A 177 5.07 4.29 -5.02
CA ALA A 177 3.93 4.03 -4.16
C ALA A 177 3.41 5.31 -3.50
N LYS A 178 4.33 6.19 -3.08
CA LYS A 178 3.97 7.51 -2.55
C LYS A 178 3.32 8.40 -3.61
N GLU A 179 3.90 8.49 -4.81
CA GLU A 179 3.31 9.24 -5.93
C GLU A 179 1.91 8.70 -6.28
N ALA A 180 1.73 7.38 -6.30
CA ALA A 180 0.43 6.75 -6.54
C ALA A 180 -0.59 7.07 -5.44
N ALA A 181 -0.16 7.18 -4.18
CA ALA A 181 -1.03 7.61 -3.08
C ALA A 181 -1.49 9.07 -3.27
N GLU A 182 -0.60 9.95 -3.73
CA GLU A 182 -0.86 11.36 -4.02
C GLU A 182 -1.78 11.57 -5.23
N GLN A 183 -1.69 10.73 -6.26
CA GLN A 183 -2.58 10.79 -7.44
C GLN A 183 -4.06 10.60 -7.10
N GLY A 184 -4.39 9.93 -5.99
CA GLY A 184 -5.76 9.85 -5.47
C GLY A 184 -6.40 11.20 -5.18
N ILE A 185 -5.58 12.24 -4.93
CA ILE A 185 -6.04 13.63 -4.75
C ILE A 185 -6.59 14.18 -6.07
N LEU A 186 -5.92 13.94 -7.20
CA LEU A 186 -6.30 14.48 -8.52
C LEU A 186 -7.58 13.83 -9.06
N ALA A 187 -7.84 12.56 -8.75
CA ALA A 187 -9.02 11.84 -9.25
C ALA A 187 -10.31 12.14 -8.45
N LEU A 188 -10.20 12.55 -7.18
CA LEU A 188 -11.34 12.79 -6.28
C LEU A 188 -11.65 14.27 -6.02
N VAL A 189 -10.80 15.18 -6.47
CA VAL A 189 -11.09 16.62 -6.45
C VAL A 189 -11.68 16.98 -7.81
N PRO A 190 -13.00 17.22 -7.96
CA PRO A 190 -13.39 18.18 -8.98
C PRO A 190 -12.61 19.44 -8.61
N VAL A 191 -11.71 19.89 -9.50
CA VAL A 191 -11.01 21.16 -9.32
C VAL A 191 -12.09 22.22 -9.31
N LYS A 192 -12.64 22.46 -8.12
CA LYS A 192 -13.36 23.68 -7.83
C LYS A 192 -12.23 24.68 -7.73
N GLN A 193 -11.79 25.18 -8.89
CA GLN A 193 -11.25 26.52 -8.98
C GLN A 193 -12.36 27.39 -8.40
N MET A 194 -12.32 27.60 -7.10
CA MET A 194 -12.99 28.73 -6.50
C MET A 194 -12.28 29.92 -7.11
N LYS A 195 -12.83 30.42 -8.22
CA LYS A 195 -12.67 31.82 -8.58
C LYS A 195 -13.24 32.57 -7.39
N ILE A 196 -12.38 32.87 -6.41
CA ILE A 196 -12.70 33.87 -5.41
C ILE A 196 -12.98 35.11 -6.27
N PRO A 197 -14.22 35.62 -6.29
CA PRO A 197 -14.46 36.87 -7.01
C PRO A 197 -13.50 37.90 -6.43
N ASN A 198 -13.02 38.85 -7.23
CA ASN A 198 -12.20 39.97 -6.78
C ASN A 198 -12.96 40.76 -5.70
N LEU A 199 -12.97 40.25 -4.46
CA LEU A 199 -13.57 40.88 -3.31
C LEU A 199 -12.49 41.77 -2.74
N LYS A 200 -12.65 43.07 -2.95
CA LYS A 200 -11.92 44.06 -2.19
C LYS A 200 -12.25 43.84 -0.71
N ALA A 201 -11.26 43.44 0.08
CA ALA A 201 -11.45 43.21 1.50
C ALA A 201 -12.00 44.49 2.16
N ARG A 202 -13.10 44.35 2.91
CA ARG A 202 -13.69 45.45 3.69
C ARG A 202 -13.43 45.15 5.16
N TYR A 203 -12.55 45.92 5.76
CA TYR A 203 -12.21 45.80 7.18
C TYR A 203 -13.11 46.69 8.02
N SER A 204 -13.44 46.22 9.22
CA SER A 204 -14.04 47.08 10.23
C SER A 204 -12.98 47.95 10.90
N LYS A 205 -13.39 49.01 11.60
CA LYS A 205 -12.46 49.86 12.37
C LYS A 205 -11.67 49.07 13.42
N LEU A 206 -12.24 48.01 13.97
CA LEU A 206 -11.56 47.14 14.93
C LEU A 206 -10.47 46.31 14.26
N ASP A 207 -10.71 45.84 13.03
CA ASP A 207 -9.71 45.09 12.26
C ASP A 207 -8.54 45.98 11.83
N GLU A 208 -8.80 47.24 11.49
CA GLU A 208 -7.76 48.22 11.17
C GLU A 208 -6.89 48.54 12.40
N GLN A 209 -7.51 48.73 13.58
CA GLN A 209 -6.76 48.93 14.84
C GLN A 209 -5.91 47.71 15.19
N LEU A 210 -6.44 46.49 14.99
CA LEU A 210 -5.70 45.26 15.21
C LEU A 210 -4.53 45.13 14.22
N ALA A 211 -4.74 45.49 12.95
CA ALA A 211 -3.70 45.46 11.93
C ALA A 211 -2.55 46.44 12.24
N GLU A 212 -2.87 47.65 12.72
CA GLU A 212 -1.87 48.61 13.20
C GLU A 212 -1.08 48.07 14.40
N HIS A 213 -1.76 47.47 15.38
CA HIS A 213 -1.10 46.87 16.55
C HIS A 213 -0.14 45.74 16.16
N LEU A 214 -0.52 44.95 15.16
CA LEU A 214 0.27 43.85 14.61
C LEU A 214 1.32 44.29 13.58
N LYS A 215 1.48 45.60 13.34
CA LYS A 215 2.39 46.19 12.34
C LYS A 215 2.20 45.61 10.93
N ALA A 216 0.97 45.27 10.57
CA ALA A 216 0.63 44.75 9.25
C ALA A 216 0.71 45.85 8.18
N SER A 217 0.90 45.46 6.92
CA SER A 217 0.82 46.35 5.75
C SER A 217 -0.19 45.81 4.73
N GLN A 218 -0.81 46.71 3.97
CA GLN A 218 -1.77 46.30 2.94
C GLN A 218 -1.05 45.90 1.64
N ASN A 219 -1.47 44.79 1.02
CA ASN A 219 -1.04 44.40 -0.32
C ASN A 219 -1.84 45.14 -1.41
N MET A 220 -1.46 44.97 -2.68
CA MET A 220 -2.12 45.62 -3.83
C MET A 220 -3.58 45.21 -4.03
N GLU A 221 -4.01 44.12 -3.42
CA GLU A 221 -5.38 43.60 -3.45
C GLU A 221 -6.23 44.10 -2.27
N GLY A 222 -5.63 44.93 -1.39
CA GLY A 222 -6.28 45.56 -0.25
C GLY A 222 -6.32 44.71 1.01
N TRP A 223 -5.53 43.63 1.12
CA TRP A 223 -5.46 42.76 2.29
C TRP A 223 -4.36 43.18 3.27
N TRP A 224 -4.64 43.17 4.58
CA TRP A 224 -3.62 43.36 5.62
C TRP A 224 -2.76 42.11 5.80
N VAL A 225 -1.43 42.25 5.75
CA VAL A 225 -0.43 41.19 5.87
C VAL A 225 0.55 41.52 7.00
N THR A 226 0.73 40.62 7.96
CA THR A 226 1.66 40.82 9.08
C THR A 226 3.10 40.47 8.70
N PRO A 227 4.12 41.15 9.25
CA PRO A 227 5.52 40.81 9.02
C PRO A 227 5.87 39.55 9.82
N GLY A 228 5.69 38.36 9.24
CA GLY A 228 6.02 37.12 9.94
C GLY A 228 5.77 35.80 9.20
N ASN A 229 4.92 35.76 8.17
CA ASN A 229 4.63 34.51 7.47
C ASN A 229 5.10 34.57 6.01
N ILE A 230 6.41 34.40 5.82
CA ILE A 230 6.96 33.77 4.62
C ILE A 230 7.60 32.47 5.08
N ARG A 231 6.88 31.36 4.92
CA ARG A 231 7.38 30.03 4.59
C ARG A 231 6.21 29.13 4.21
#